data_AF-A0A6B0UMA8-F1
#
_entry.id   AF-A0A6B0UMA8-F1
#
_cell.length_a   1.000
_cell.length_b   1.000
_cell.length_c   1.000
_cell.angle_alpha   90.00
_cell.angle_beta   90.00
_cell.angle_gamma   90.00
#
_symmetry.space_group_name_H-M   'P 1'
#
loop_
_entity.id
_entity.type
_entity.pdbx_description
1 polymer ?
#
loop_
_entity_poly.entity_id
_entity_poly.type
_entity_poly.pdbx_seq_one_letter_code
_entity_poly.pdbx_strand_id
1 'polypeptide(L)'
;MLSVLLLAVCLLISGGISGDGAGETSSIDEEIGETTSTTPLYGPIFNYSETNPELQKYQDAWKFVTSDESFIMTYRNFNTNPTGQNTTSCVNATMIYKNETTHYVLHHVTYLNTTNHTT
;
A
#
# COMPACT_ATOMS: atom_id res chain seq x y z
N MET A 1 12.11 -45.58 -9.59
CA MET A 1 13.42 -45.29 -8.96
C MET A 1 14.45 -44.94 -10.03
N LEU A 2 14.36 -43.74 -10.60
CA LEU A 2 15.34 -43.21 -11.57
C LEU A 2 15.46 -41.67 -11.51
N SER A 3 15.00 -41.04 -10.43
CA SER A 3 15.00 -39.57 -10.32
C SER A 3 15.87 -39.01 -9.19
N VAL A 4 16.61 -39.89 -8.50
CA VAL A 4 17.53 -39.49 -7.41
C VAL A 4 18.99 -39.52 -7.88
N LEU A 5 19.28 -40.15 -9.03
CA LEU A 5 20.65 -40.33 -9.53
C LEU A 5 21.21 -39.13 -10.32
N LEU A 6 20.37 -38.20 -10.80
CA LEU A 6 20.80 -37.08 -11.64
C LEU A 6 21.28 -35.84 -10.87
N LEU A 7 20.91 -35.68 -9.60
CA LEU A 7 21.33 -34.51 -8.79
C LEU A 7 22.70 -34.67 -8.14
N ALA A 8 23.19 -35.90 -7.97
CA ALA A 8 24.50 -36.17 -7.38
C ALA A 8 25.68 -35.91 -8.34
N VAL A 9 25.43 -35.76 -9.64
CA VAL A 9 26.49 -35.57 -10.66
C VAL A 9 26.83 -34.09 -10.89
N CYS A 10 25.92 -33.15 -10.57
CA CYS A 10 26.20 -31.71 -10.70
C CYS A 10 27.04 -31.15 -9.54
N LEU A 11 27.17 -31.88 -8.43
CA LEU A 11 27.89 -31.42 -7.24
C LEU A 11 29.40 -31.75 -7.24
N LEU A 12 29.93 -32.42 -8.28
CA LEU A 12 31.28 -32.99 -8.26
C LEU A 12 32.27 -32.45 -9.31
N ILE A 13 31.96 -31.37 -10.06
CA ILE A 13 32.86 -30.89 -11.14
C ILE A 13 33.29 -29.42 -11.02
N SER A 14 33.24 -28.77 -9.86
CA SER A 14 33.74 -27.38 -9.76
C SER A 14 34.42 -27.00 -8.45
N GLY A 15 35.19 -27.92 -7.86
CA GLY A 15 36.35 -27.54 -7.04
C GLY A 15 37.61 -28.08 -7.71
N GLY A 16 38.69 -27.34 -7.98
CA GLY A 16 39.05 -25.94 -7.73
C GLY A 16 40.55 -25.75 -8.03
N ILE A 17 41.00 -24.53 -8.34
CA ILE A 17 42.40 -24.05 -8.21
C ILE A 17 42.40 -22.52 -8.42
N SER A 18 42.45 -21.74 -7.34
CA SER A 18 43.60 -20.96 -6.81
C SER A 18 43.94 -19.69 -7.58
N GLY A 19 43.71 -18.55 -6.92
CA GLY A 19 44.08 -17.20 -7.34
C GLY A 19 43.66 -16.23 -6.24
N ASP A 20 44.63 -15.86 -5.42
CA ASP A 20 44.59 -14.93 -4.29
C ASP A 20 43.90 -13.59 -4.61
N GLY A 21 43.05 -13.10 -3.71
CA GLY A 21 42.21 -11.92 -3.95
C GLY A 21 41.33 -11.57 -2.76
N ALA A 22 41.94 -10.88 -1.80
CA ALA A 22 41.38 -10.25 -0.61
C ALA A 22 39.94 -9.72 -0.72
N GLY A 23 39.15 -9.93 0.34
CA GLY A 23 37.94 -9.16 0.62
C GLY A 23 36.82 -9.97 1.28
N GLU A 24 36.88 -10.11 2.60
CA GLU A 24 35.74 -10.56 3.41
C GLU A 24 34.55 -9.63 3.14
N THR A 25 33.52 -10.12 2.45
CA THR A 25 32.22 -9.45 2.37
C THR A 25 31.39 -9.93 3.56
N SER A 26 31.60 -9.25 4.68
CA SER A 26 30.69 -9.24 5.81
C SER A 26 29.30 -8.84 5.31
N SER A 27 28.33 -9.73 5.47
CA SER A 27 26.90 -9.41 5.34
C SER A 27 26.52 -8.60 6.57
N ILE A 28 26.57 -7.28 6.42
CA ILE A 28 25.99 -6.37 7.40
C ILE A 28 24.48 -6.51 7.23
N ASP A 29 23.82 -7.00 8.28
CA ASP A 29 22.38 -6.83 8.47
C ASP A 29 22.08 -5.34 8.36
N GLU A 30 21.32 -4.96 7.33
CA GLU A 30 20.86 -3.60 7.11
C GLU A 30 19.80 -3.28 8.17
N GLU A 31 20.28 -2.92 9.36
CA GLU A 31 19.48 -2.21 10.36
C GLU A 31 19.03 -0.91 9.68
N ILE A 32 17.77 -0.86 9.24
CA ILE A 32 17.10 0.37 8.84
C ILE A 32 16.98 1.20 10.12
N GLY A 33 18.08 1.86 10.50
CA GLY A 33 18.04 2.91 11.48
C GLY A 33 17.10 3.97 10.93
N GLU A 34 16.04 4.29 11.67
CA GLU A 34 15.27 5.51 11.49
C GLU A 34 16.23 6.70 11.63
N THR A 35 16.96 6.98 10.56
CA THR A 35 17.76 8.18 10.46
C THR A 35 16.76 9.26 10.14
N THR A 36 16.21 9.89 11.19
CA THR A 36 15.43 11.12 11.06
C THR A 36 16.39 12.20 10.55
N SER A 37 16.59 12.22 9.23
CA SER A 37 17.38 13.23 8.54
C SER A 37 16.63 14.55 8.66
N THR A 38 16.96 15.29 9.72
CA THR A 38 16.38 16.61 10.00
C THR A 38 17.09 17.61 9.09
N THR A 39 16.75 17.57 7.81
CA THR A 39 17.05 18.69 6.91
C THR A 39 16.14 19.83 7.35
N PRO A 40 16.66 21.00 7.78
CA PRO A 40 15.81 22.10 8.18
C PRO A 40 15.00 22.56 6.97
N LEU A 41 13.70 22.29 7.00
CA LEU A 41 12.76 22.68 5.96
C LEU A 41 12.55 24.20 6.08
N TYR A 42 13.32 24.99 5.31
CA TYR A 42 13.08 26.43 5.21
C TYR A 42 11.86 26.67 4.33
N GLY A 43 10.70 26.83 4.97
CA GLY A 43 9.41 27.10 4.35
C GLY A 43 8.33 27.30 5.41
N PRO A 44 7.11 27.73 5.02
CA PRO A 44 5.99 27.77 5.94
C PRO A 44 5.77 26.39 6.57
N ILE A 45 5.63 26.34 7.89
CA ILE A 45 5.25 25.14 8.61
C ILE A 45 3.76 24.92 8.37
N PHE A 46 3.43 23.88 7.62
CA PHE A 46 2.04 23.47 7.43
C PHE A 46 1.63 22.52 8.54
N ASN A 47 0.60 22.90 9.31
CA ASN A 47 -0.03 22.02 10.29
C ASN A 47 -1.11 21.19 9.59
N TYR A 48 -0.71 20.02 9.10
CA TYR A 48 -1.63 19.04 8.53
C TYR A 48 -2.30 18.23 9.64
N SER A 49 -3.59 17.94 9.47
CA SER A 49 -4.31 17.11 10.46
C SER A 49 -3.79 15.68 10.44
N GLU A 50 -3.30 15.23 9.29
CA GLU A 50 -2.65 13.96 9.01
C GLU A 50 -1.35 13.76 9.82
N THR A 51 -0.72 14.85 10.27
CA THR A 51 0.51 14.80 11.08
C THR A 51 0.26 15.12 12.55
N ASN A 52 -0.99 15.36 12.97
CA ASN A 52 -1.31 15.67 14.36
C ASN A 52 -1.27 14.38 15.22
N PRO A 53 -0.35 14.26 16.18
CA PRO A 53 -0.22 13.06 17.02
C PRO A 53 -1.48 12.77 17.85
N GLU A 54 -2.27 13.78 18.21
CA GLU A 54 -3.51 13.59 18.96
C GLU A 54 -4.60 12.87 18.12
N LEU A 55 -4.50 12.98 16.79
CA LEU A 55 -5.44 12.38 15.83
C LEU A 55 -4.99 11.03 15.29
N GLN A 56 -3.72 10.63 15.51
CA GLN A 56 -3.13 9.40 14.95
C GLN A 56 -3.98 8.15 15.23
N LYS A 57 -4.59 8.06 16.43
CA LYS A 57 -5.47 6.95 16.84
C LYS A 57 -6.76 6.81 16.00
N TYR A 58 -7.12 7.84 15.22
CA TYR A 58 -8.30 7.87 14.35
C TYR A 58 -7.96 7.75 12.86
N GLN A 59 -6.68 7.65 12.51
CA GLN A 59 -6.18 7.71 11.13
C GLN A 59 -5.69 6.36 10.61
N ASP A 60 -6.12 5.27 11.26
CA ASP A 60 -5.85 3.91 10.78
C ASP A 60 -6.72 3.62 9.55
N ALA A 61 -6.12 3.80 8.38
CA ALA A 61 -6.77 3.56 7.10
C ALA A 61 -7.17 2.08 6.93
N TRP A 62 -6.35 1.13 7.37
CA TRP A 62 -6.63 -0.30 7.19
C TRP A 62 -7.85 -0.72 8.00
N LYS A 63 -7.89 -0.35 9.29
CA LYS A 63 -9.04 -0.60 10.14
C LYS A 63 -10.30 0.06 9.60
N PHE A 64 -10.18 1.29 9.06
CA PHE A 64 -11.30 1.98 8.45
C PHE A 64 -11.80 1.22 7.21
N VAL A 65 -10.95 0.94 6.23
CA VAL A 65 -11.37 0.37 4.93
C VAL A 65 -11.81 -1.10 4.99
N THR A 66 -11.46 -1.81 6.06
CA THR A 66 -11.81 -3.24 6.26
C THR A 66 -12.94 -3.47 7.26
N SER A 67 -13.69 -2.42 7.64
CA SER A 67 -14.93 -2.56 8.40
C SER A 67 -15.88 -3.54 7.72
N ASP A 68 -16.60 -4.34 8.50
CA ASP A 68 -17.65 -5.26 8.00
C ASP A 68 -18.94 -4.50 7.59
N GLU A 69 -18.97 -3.18 7.77
CA GLU A 69 -20.08 -2.31 7.39
C GLU A 69 -19.90 -1.74 5.97
N SER A 70 -21.03 -1.40 5.34
CA SER A 70 -21.04 -0.63 4.09
C SER A 70 -20.80 0.87 4.37
N PHE A 71 -20.00 1.51 3.53
CA PHE A 71 -19.80 2.96 3.57
C PHE A 71 -20.86 3.67 2.74
N ILE A 72 -21.58 4.60 3.36
CA ILE A 72 -22.56 5.44 2.67
C ILE A 72 -22.02 6.88 2.67
N MET A 73 -21.90 7.48 1.49
CA MET A 73 -21.51 8.89 1.37
C MET A 73 -22.72 9.79 1.63
N THR A 74 -22.74 10.41 2.80
CA THR A 74 -23.82 11.33 3.21
C THR A 74 -23.53 12.78 2.81
N TYR A 75 -22.28 13.20 2.91
CA TYR A 75 -21.84 14.57 2.61
C TYR A 75 -20.56 14.56 1.79
N ARG A 76 -20.44 15.54 0.88
CA ARG A 76 -19.21 15.86 0.15
C ARG A 76 -19.20 17.34 -0.18
N ASN A 77 -18.00 17.92 -0.33
CA ASN A 77 -17.80 19.33 -0.68
C ASN A 77 -17.32 19.54 -2.13
N PHE A 78 -17.26 18.47 -2.94
CA PHE A 78 -16.92 18.53 -4.36
C PHE A 78 -17.82 17.60 -5.17
N ASN A 79 -17.93 17.88 -6.47
CA ASN A 79 -18.63 17.01 -7.43
C ASN A 79 -17.61 16.22 -8.26
N THR A 80 -17.95 14.98 -8.62
CA THR A 80 -17.05 14.07 -9.36
C THR A 80 -17.12 14.24 -10.88
N ASN A 81 -18.04 15.05 -11.39
CA ASN A 81 -18.14 15.35 -12.82
C ASN A 81 -17.07 16.39 -13.21
N PRO A 82 -16.30 16.19 -14.31
CA PRO A 82 -15.36 17.19 -14.83
C PRO A 82 -15.97 18.58 -15.08
N THR A 83 -17.28 18.67 -15.31
CA THR A 83 -18.01 19.94 -15.47
C THR A 83 -18.47 20.55 -14.14
N GLY A 84 -18.19 19.91 -13.00
CA GLY A 84 -18.62 20.32 -11.67
C GLY A 84 -20.09 20.04 -11.36
N GLN A 85 -20.83 19.38 -12.26
CA GLN A 85 -22.24 19.06 -12.04
C GLN A 85 -22.43 17.96 -10.99
N ASN A 86 -23.50 18.08 -10.19
CA ASN A 86 -23.88 17.08 -9.20
C ASN A 86 -24.74 15.98 -9.84
N THR A 87 -24.11 15.07 -10.59
CA THR A 87 -24.81 13.99 -11.31
C THR A 87 -24.73 12.63 -10.60
N THR A 88 -24.11 12.56 -9.43
CA THR A 88 -23.92 11.31 -8.68
C THR A 88 -24.48 11.45 -7.26
N SER A 89 -25.33 10.50 -6.88
CA SER A 89 -25.95 10.43 -5.54
C SER A 89 -26.02 8.97 -5.06
N CYS A 90 -26.49 8.73 -3.83
CA CYS A 90 -26.66 7.38 -3.28
C CYS A 90 -25.38 6.52 -3.38
N VAL A 91 -24.21 7.12 -3.12
CA VAL A 91 -22.93 6.41 -3.23
C VAL A 91 -22.78 5.45 -2.05
N ASN A 92 -22.56 4.18 -2.36
CA ASN A 92 -22.34 3.11 -1.40
C ASN A 92 -21.11 2.29 -1.80
N ALA A 93 -20.24 1.98 -0.85
CA ALA A 93 -19.12 1.05 -1.03
C ALA A 93 -19.24 -0.12 -0.05
N THR A 94 -19.18 -1.34 -0.56
CA THR A 94 -19.19 -2.57 0.26
C THR A 94 -17.93 -3.37 -0.01
N MET A 95 -17.24 -3.82 1.04
CA MET A 95 -16.05 -4.66 0.89
C MET A 95 -16.44 -6.02 0.31
N ILE A 96 -15.73 -6.47 -0.73
CA ILE A 96 -15.96 -7.78 -1.35
C ILE A 96 -14.75 -8.71 -1.26
N TYR A 97 -13.56 -8.16 -0.99
CA TYR A 97 -12.34 -8.93 -0.78
C TYR A 97 -11.33 -8.13 0.05
N LYS A 98 -10.54 -8.84 0.87
CA LYS A 98 -9.36 -8.30 1.55
C LYS A 98 -8.23 -9.31 1.58
N ASN A 99 -7.01 -8.80 1.50
CA ASN A 99 -5.76 -9.52 1.73
C ASN A 99 -5.02 -8.84 2.88
N GLU A 100 -5.03 -9.50 4.04
CA GLU A 100 -4.40 -9.02 5.27
C GLU A 100 -2.87 -8.88 5.13
N THR A 101 -2.23 -9.76 4.35
CA THR A 101 -0.77 -9.75 4.20
C THR A 101 -0.30 -8.53 3.40
N THR A 102 -1.00 -8.19 2.32
CA THR A 102 -0.60 -7.10 1.42
C THR A 102 -1.29 -5.78 1.71
N HIS A 103 -2.16 -5.73 2.72
CA HIS A 103 -3.04 -4.58 3.00
C HIS A 103 -3.82 -4.14 1.75
N TYR A 104 -4.31 -5.12 0.99
CA TYR A 104 -5.11 -4.87 -0.22
C TYR A 104 -6.58 -5.14 0.07
N VAL A 105 -7.45 -4.22 -0.35
CA VAL A 105 -8.90 -4.34 -0.22
C VAL A 105 -9.57 -4.02 -1.55
N LEU A 106 -10.65 -4.73 -1.85
CA LEU A 106 -11.52 -4.44 -2.99
C LEU A 106 -12.91 -4.12 -2.49
N HIS A 107 -13.41 -2.95 -2.87
CA HIS A 107 -14.80 -2.54 -2.63
C HIS A 107 -15.61 -2.56 -3.93
N HIS A 108 -16.83 -3.06 -3.84
CA HIS A 108 -17.85 -2.83 -4.84
C HIS A 108 -18.53 -1.49 -4.57
N VAL A 109 -18.32 -0.52 -5.47
CA VAL A 109 -18.88 0.83 -5.36
C VAL A 109 -20.08 0.97 -6.30
N THR A 110 -21.18 1.45 -5.74
CA THR A 110 -22.43 1.73 -6.46
C THR A 110 -22.85 3.18 -6.25
N TYR A 111 -23.58 3.74 -7.22
CA TYR A 111 -24.09 5.11 -7.17
C TYR A 111 -25.28 5.27 -8.12
N LEU A 112 -26.14 6.24 -7.85
CA LEU A 112 -27.18 6.71 -8.76
C LEU A 112 -26.61 7.81 -9.66
N ASN A 113 -26.69 7.61 -10.98
CA ASN A 113 -26.28 8.58 -11.99
C ASN A 113 -27.49 9.31 -12.59
N THR A 114 -27.53 10.64 -12.48
CA THR A 114 -28.63 11.49 -12.94
C THR A 114 -28.32 12.27 -14.22
N THR A 115 -27.21 11.97 -14.91
CA THR A 115 -26.74 12.69 -16.12
C THR A 115 -27.80 12.76 -17.24
N ASN A 116 -28.74 11.82 -17.29
CA ASN A 116 -29.79 11.74 -18.32
C ASN A 116 -31.19 12.17 -17.86
N HIS A 117 -31.34 12.64 -16.61
CA HIS A 117 -32.62 13.20 -16.15
C HIS A 117 -32.69 14.68 -16.55
N THR A 118 -32.97 14.94 -17.83
CA THR A 118 -33.54 16.21 -18.27
C THR A 118 -34.97 16.29 -17.73
N THR A 119 -35.19 17.16 -16.74
CA THR A 119 -36.52 17.75 -16.51
C THR A 119 -36.68 19.00 -17.36
#